data_AF-A0A7V4CVB4-F1
#
_entry.id   AF-A0A7V4CVB4-F1
#
_cell.length_a   1.000
_cell.length_b   1.000
_cell.length_c   1.000
_cell.angle_alpha   90.00
_cell.angle_beta   90.00
_cell.angle_gamma   90.00
#
_symmetry.space_group_name_H-M   'P 1'
#
loop_
_entity.id
_entity.type
_entity.pdbx_description
1 polymer ?
#
loop_
_entity_poly.entity_id
_entity_poly.type
_entity_poly.pdbx_seq_one_letter_code
_entity_poly.pdbx_strand_id
1 'polypeptide(L)'
;MNCEEIKISLHDFVDELLDENRKKEIEIHLKSCNNCFAEYKRIKKFFDKLKNMPYAVEPPNDIITILSEELLKKAVEDLAEEKPQPKVNIRKLKREQIKQEKILKNARGAIRKSRVTKSIFTTKISAPIAPSFSLDPKKTILTLLPLVLIVVGYFVYDFMLINSPWKVRTITGNVIINGQISVSERWDENESLVTDSFSKAVINVPNTARIEVDANSFLILQKAKDKQNRIKLVKGNIRIINSSLIPYLSIEVDHSVIQDRGGTFEISIDDNSIVAIKVDYGYVEIEQKGRTYFIDEGYTCDIRPNSHPGTPYRINAPEELKSEIKKFDYENGGDNSLQQIISLSTESDMLTLLALIERVSESFRSTLFSKISAYFPPPTGVTLEGIVKLDRDMLEKWWFEIEWQI
;
A
#
# COMPACT_ATOMS: atom_id res chain seq x y z
N MET A 1 -2.27 -26.09 4.36
CA MET A 1 -1.98 -24.81 3.67
C MET A 1 -1.46 -23.79 4.66
N ASN A 2 -0.48 -23.00 4.25
CA ASN A 2 -0.03 -21.82 5.01
C ASN A 2 -0.99 -20.63 4.74
N CYS A 3 -0.87 -19.56 5.52
CA CYS A 3 -1.75 -18.38 5.36
C CYS A 3 -1.59 -17.70 3.98
N GLU A 4 -0.42 -17.84 3.35
CA GLU A 4 -0.07 -17.17 2.10
C GLU A 4 -0.73 -17.85 0.88
N GLU A 5 -0.74 -19.18 0.85
CA GLU A 5 -1.45 -20.00 -0.13
C GLU A 5 -2.96 -19.77 -0.09
N ILE A 6 -3.49 -19.55 1.11
CA ILE A 6 -4.93 -19.28 1.30
C ILE A 6 -5.28 -17.90 0.83
N LYS A 7 -4.45 -16.90 1.12
CA LYS A 7 -4.64 -15.54 0.64
C LYS A 7 -4.67 -15.48 -0.89
N ILE A 8 -3.79 -16.24 -1.55
CA ILE A 8 -3.78 -16.36 -3.02
C ILE A 8 -5.06 -17.03 -3.51
N SER A 9 -5.53 -18.09 -2.85
CA SER A 9 -6.67 -18.89 -3.31
C SER A 9 -8.04 -18.35 -2.84
N LEU A 10 -8.07 -17.27 -2.06
CA LEU A 10 -9.29 -16.82 -1.38
C LEU A 10 -10.31 -16.21 -2.34
N HIS A 11 -9.85 -15.55 -3.40
CA HIS A 11 -10.71 -15.00 -4.46
C HIS A 11 -11.41 -16.12 -5.23
N ASP A 12 -10.65 -17.10 -5.72
CA ASP A 12 -11.19 -18.29 -6.40
C ASP A 12 -12.15 -19.08 -5.50
N PHE A 13 -11.91 -19.10 -4.19
CA PHE A 13 -12.80 -19.73 -3.22
C PHE A 13 -14.15 -19.01 -3.10
N VAL A 14 -14.16 -17.67 -3.13
CA VAL A 14 -15.39 -16.85 -3.06
C VAL A 14 -16.17 -16.91 -4.37
N ASP A 15 -15.48 -17.01 -5.51
CA ASP A 15 -16.08 -17.13 -6.85
C ASP A 15 -16.49 -18.57 -7.22
N GLU A 16 -16.34 -19.52 -6.30
CA GLU A 16 -16.66 -20.96 -6.49
C GLU A 16 -15.88 -21.62 -7.65
N LEU A 17 -14.66 -21.16 -7.93
CA LEU A 17 -13.83 -21.64 -9.04
C LEU A 17 -12.84 -22.75 -8.64
N LEU A 18 -12.76 -23.09 -7.34
CA LEU A 18 -11.85 -24.11 -6.82
C LEU A 18 -12.42 -25.53 -6.89
N ASP A 19 -11.52 -26.52 -7.02
CA ASP A 19 -11.87 -27.93 -6.91
C ASP A 19 -12.24 -28.35 -5.47
N GLU A 20 -13.06 -29.40 -5.35
CA GLU A 20 -13.64 -29.88 -4.08
C GLU A 20 -12.60 -30.23 -3.00
N ASN A 21 -11.39 -30.64 -3.38
CA ASN A 21 -10.34 -30.95 -2.41
C ASN A 21 -9.74 -29.68 -1.82
N ARG A 22 -9.39 -28.70 -2.66
CA ARG A 22 -8.88 -27.40 -2.20
C ARG A 22 -9.90 -26.62 -1.40
N LYS A 23 -11.18 -26.69 -1.77
CA LYS A 23 -12.27 -26.06 -1.01
C LYS A 23 -12.30 -26.54 0.45
N LYS A 24 -12.21 -27.85 0.67
CA LYS A 24 -12.19 -28.46 2.01
C LYS A 24 -10.95 -28.07 2.81
N GLU A 25 -9.78 -28.00 2.17
CA GLU A 25 -8.54 -27.59 2.83
C GLU A 25 -8.62 -26.13 3.32
N ILE A 26 -9.18 -25.24 2.51
CA ILE A 26 -9.41 -23.84 2.88
C ILE A 26 -10.43 -23.73 4.00
N GLU A 27 -11.56 -24.45 3.94
CA GLU A 27 -12.57 -24.45 5.01
C GLU A 27 -12.00 -24.93 6.36
N ILE A 28 -11.15 -25.95 6.35
CA ILE A 28 -10.47 -26.44 7.55
C ILE A 28 -9.55 -25.36 8.11
N HIS A 29 -8.78 -24.69 7.26
CA HIS A 29 -7.87 -23.65 7.72
C HIS A 29 -8.59 -22.39 8.21
N LEU A 30 -9.66 -21.96 7.54
CA LEU A 30 -10.49 -20.81 7.95
C LEU A 30 -11.13 -21.03 9.33
N LYS A 31 -11.38 -22.27 9.75
CA LYS A 31 -11.83 -22.59 11.11
C LYS A 31 -10.73 -22.46 12.17
N SER A 32 -9.47 -22.57 11.78
CA SER A 32 -8.31 -22.56 12.68
C SER A 32 -7.54 -21.24 12.74
N CYS A 33 -7.66 -20.38 11.71
CA CYS A 33 -6.89 -19.14 11.61
C CYS A 33 -7.80 -17.90 11.53
N ASN A 34 -7.78 -17.09 12.58
CA ASN A 34 -8.58 -15.87 12.70
C ASN A 34 -8.23 -14.81 11.64
N ASN A 35 -6.97 -14.72 11.24
CA ASN A 35 -6.51 -13.72 10.26
C ASN A 35 -7.06 -14.00 8.85
N CYS A 36 -6.94 -15.24 8.39
CA CYS A 36 -7.48 -15.67 7.10
C CYS A 36 -9.02 -15.60 7.08
N PHE A 37 -9.68 -15.88 8.21
CA PHE A 37 -11.14 -15.73 8.32
C PHE A 37 -11.61 -14.27 8.20
N ALA A 38 -10.85 -13.33 8.77
CA ALA A 38 -11.13 -11.91 8.64
C ALA A 38 -11.00 -11.43 7.18
N GLU A 39 -9.95 -11.86 6.47
CA GLU A 39 -9.78 -11.56 5.03
C GLU A 39 -10.95 -12.14 4.20
N TYR A 40 -11.35 -13.39 4.47
CA TYR A 40 -12.48 -14.03 3.78
C TYR A 40 -13.78 -13.23 3.94
N LYS A 41 -14.06 -12.78 5.17
CA LYS A 41 -15.27 -12.00 5.48
C LYS A 41 -15.30 -10.65 4.75
N ARG A 42 -14.14 -10.00 4.61
CA ARG A 42 -14.01 -8.73 3.85
C ARG A 42 -14.33 -8.94 2.37
N ILE A 43 -13.71 -9.95 1.74
CA ILE A 43 -13.93 -10.26 0.32
C ILE A 43 -15.39 -10.63 0.07
N LYS A 44 -15.98 -11.49 0.90
CA LYS A 44 -17.40 -11.87 0.77
C LYS A 44 -18.34 -10.66 0.85
N LYS A 45 -18.13 -9.76 1.82
CA LYS A 45 -18.95 -8.54 1.98
C LYS A 45 -18.82 -7.60 0.78
N PHE A 46 -17.64 -7.53 0.16
CA PHE A 46 -17.41 -6.75 -1.07
C PHE A 46 -18.24 -7.30 -2.24
N PHE A 47 -18.19 -8.62 -2.49
CA PHE A 47 -18.97 -9.24 -3.55
C PHE A 47 -20.49 -9.20 -3.31
N ASP A 48 -20.92 -9.32 -2.05
CA ASP A 48 -22.34 -9.14 -1.69
C ASP A 48 -22.83 -7.72 -1.99
N LYS A 49 -21.98 -6.70 -1.81
CA LYS A 49 -22.31 -5.31 -2.20
C LYS A 49 -22.32 -5.12 -3.72
N LEU A 50 -21.38 -5.73 -4.45
CA LEU A 50 -21.37 -5.69 -5.92
C LEU A 50 -22.65 -6.30 -6.51
N LYS A 51 -23.12 -7.42 -5.94
CA LYS A 51 -24.40 -8.03 -6.34
C LYS A 51 -25.60 -7.11 -6.11
N ASN A 52 -25.53 -6.23 -5.13
CA ASN A 52 -26.59 -5.29 -4.76
C ASN A 52 -26.43 -3.91 -5.42
N MET A 53 -25.44 -3.72 -6.30
CA MET A 53 -25.28 -2.46 -7.01
C MET A 53 -26.28 -2.39 -8.17
N PRO A 54 -26.99 -1.26 -8.36
CA PRO A 54 -27.90 -1.10 -9.48
C PRO A 54 -27.11 -1.21 -10.79
N TYR A 55 -27.48 -2.19 -11.62
CA TYR A 55 -26.77 -2.51 -12.88
C TYR A 55 -26.95 -1.45 -13.97
N ALA A 56 -27.84 -0.48 -13.76
CA ALA A 56 -28.08 0.64 -14.65
C ALA A 56 -28.39 1.89 -13.82
N VAL A 57 -27.49 2.87 -13.89
CA VAL A 57 -27.83 4.26 -13.56
C VAL A 57 -28.19 4.88 -14.89
N GLU A 58 -29.47 5.22 -15.11
CA GLU A 58 -29.86 5.99 -16.28
C GLU A 58 -29.14 7.34 -16.21
N PRO A 59 -28.24 7.66 -17.16
CA PRO A 59 -27.53 8.92 -17.12
C PRO A 59 -28.51 10.08 -17.30
N PRO A 60 -28.27 11.24 -16.67
CA PRO A 60 -29.09 12.43 -16.85
C PRO A 60 -29.32 12.74 -18.34
N ASN A 61 -30.56 13.09 -18.70
CA ASN A 61 -30.95 13.35 -20.09
C ASN A 61 -30.07 14.39 -20.79
N ASP A 62 -29.57 15.37 -20.03
CA ASP A 62 -28.68 16.42 -20.54
C ASP A 62 -27.33 15.86 -21.04
N ILE A 63 -26.83 14.79 -20.41
CA ILE A 63 -25.61 14.12 -20.85
C ILE A 63 -25.88 13.31 -22.11
N ILE A 64 -27.04 12.66 -22.20
CA ILE A 64 -27.44 11.88 -23.38
C ILE A 64 -27.56 12.79 -24.61
N THR A 65 -28.18 13.96 -24.47
CA THR A 65 -28.33 14.91 -25.57
C THR A 65 -26.99 15.43 -26.05
N ILE A 66 -26.13 15.89 -25.14
CA ILE A 66 -24.78 16.37 -25.47
C ILE A 66 -23.97 15.27 -26.18
N LEU A 67 -23.95 14.05 -25.64
CA LEU A 67 -23.21 12.95 -26.25
C LEU A 67 -23.76 12.60 -27.64
N SER A 68 -25.08 12.59 -27.79
CA SER A 68 -25.73 12.27 -29.06
C SER A 68 -25.43 13.31 -30.13
N GLU A 69 -25.42 14.60 -29.78
CA GLU A 69 -25.07 15.70 -30.68
C GLU A 69 -23.61 15.63 -31.10
N GLU A 70 -22.71 15.35 -30.17
CA GLU A 70 -21.27 15.30 -30.44
C GLU A 70 -20.89 14.06 -31.26
N LEU A 71 -21.54 12.92 -31.02
CA LEU A 71 -21.39 11.72 -31.84
C LEU A 71 -21.97 11.89 -33.24
N LEU A 72 -23.12 12.57 -33.38
CA LEU A 72 -23.68 12.90 -34.70
C LEU A 72 -22.76 13.83 -35.48
N LYS A 73 -22.21 14.85 -34.81
CA LYS A 73 -21.27 15.80 -35.41
C LYS A 73 -20.01 15.09 -35.91
N LYS A 74 -19.45 14.18 -35.10
CA LYS A 74 -18.30 13.36 -35.45
C LYS A 74 -18.59 12.38 -36.59
N ALA A 75 -19.77 11.75 -36.59
CA ALA A 75 -20.18 10.86 -37.68
C ALA A 75 -20.37 11.61 -39.01
N VAL A 76 -20.86 12.86 -38.97
CA VAL A 76 -20.97 13.72 -40.15
C VAL A 76 -19.59 14.19 -40.63
N GLU A 77 -18.67 14.50 -39.73
CA GLU A 77 -17.26 14.81 -40.06
C GLU A 77 -16.55 13.61 -40.69
N ASP A 78 -16.76 12.40 -40.15
CA ASP A 78 -16.21 11.15 -40.68
C ASP A 78 -16.80 10.78 -42.07
N LEU A 79 -18.05 11.17 -42.34
CA LEU A 79 -18.70 10.99 -43.65
C LEU A 79 -18.28 12.05 -44.68
N ALA A 80 -17.89 13.24 -44.22
CA ALA A 80 -17.38 14.31 -45.10
C ALA A 80 -15.94 14.06 -45.56
N GLU A 81 -15.16 13.26 -44.82
CA GLU A 81 -13.84 12.77 -45.23
C GLU A 81 -13.91 11.40 -45.93
N GLU A 82 -14.51 11.30 -47.11
CA GLU A 82 -14.34 10.11 -47.95
C GLU A 82 -12.89 10.00 -48.47
N LYS A 83 -12.01 9.36 -47.68
CA LYS A 83 -10.77 8.78 -48.20
C LYS A 83 -11.11 7.42 -48.82
N PRO A 84 -10.69 7.13 -50.08
CA PRO A 84 -11.00 5.87 -50.73
C PRO A 84 -10.37 4.72 -49.95
N GLN A 85 -11.21 3.79 -49.47
CA GLN A 85 -10.72 2.57 -48.80
C GLN A 85 -9.82 1.77 -49.75
N PRO A 86 -8.67 1.26 -49.28
CA PRO A 86 -7.80 0.44 -50.12
C PRO A 86 -8.51 -0.87 -50.45
N LYS A 87 -8.75 -1.14 -51.74
CA LYS A 87 -9.29 -2.42 -52.21
C LYS A 87 -8.42 -3.57 -51.71
N VAL A 88 -8.94 -4.34 -50.76
CA VAL A 88 -8.30 -5.53 -50.20
C VAL A 88 -8.00 -6.52 -51.33
N ASN A 89 -6.73 -6.85 -51.54
CA ASN A 89 -6.32 -7.77 -52.60
C ASN A 89 -6.62 -9.22 -52.19
N ILE A 90 -7.81 -9.70 -52.56
CA ILE A 90 -8.38 -11.03 -52.21
C ILE A 90 -7.40 -12.19 -52.50
N ARG A 91 -6.52 -12.05 -53.50
CA ARG A 91 -5.51 -13.07 -53.83
C ARG A 91 -4.42 -13.20 -52.77
N LYS A 92 -4.03 -12.12 -52.10
CA LYS A 92 -3.03 -12.13 -51.03
C LYS A 92 -3.57 -12.83 -49.79
N LEU A 93 -4.84 -12.58 -49.47
CA LEU A 93 -5.57 -13.20 -48.36
C LEU A 93 -5.74 -14.71 -48.53
N LYS A 94 -6.13 -15.18 -49.72
CA LYS A 94 -6.18 -16.62 -50.03
C LYS A 94 -4.81 -17.30 -49.95
N ARG A 95 -3.74 -16.62 -50.36
CA ARG A 95 -2.36 -17.16 -50.26
C ARG A 95 -1.92 -17.33 -48.80
N GLU A 96 -2.24 -16.38 -47.93
CA GLU A 96 -1.93 -16.47 -46.51
C GLU A 96 -2.73 -17.56 -45.81
N GLN A 97 -4.02 -17.71 -46.13
CA GLN A 97 -4.85 -18.80 -45.61
C GLN A 97 -4.30 -20.18 -45.99
N ILE A 98 -3.90 -20.39 -47.25
CA ILE A 98 -3.27 -21.66 -47.69
C ILE A 98 -1.95 -21.91 -46.95
N LYS A 99 -1.19 -20.85 -46.66
CA LYS A 99 0.09 -20.93 -45.94
C LYS A 99 -0.14 -21.33 -44.48
N GLN A 100 -1.13 -20.75 -43.81
CA GLN A 100 -1.53 -21.11 -42.45
C GLN A 100 -2.08 -22.54 -42.37
N GLU A 101 -2.86 -22.98 -43.36
CA GLU A 101 -3.42 -24.34 -43.40
C GLU A 101 -2.32 -25.40 -43.57
N LYS A 102 -1.27 -25.12 -44.36
CA LYS A 102 -0.08 -25.99 -44.46
C LYS A 102 0.68 -26.09 -43.14
N ILE A 103 0.82 -24.98 -42.42
CA ILE A 103 1.49 -24.95 -41.10
C ILE A 103 0.70 -25.81 -40.09
N LEU A 104 -0.62 -25.69 -40.09
CA LEU A 104 -1.52 -26.50 -39.24
C LEU A 104 -1.47 -28.00 -39.57
N LYS A 105 -1.39 -28.38 -40.85
CA LYS A 105 -1.23 -29.79 -41.26
C LYS A 105 0.13 -30.36 -40.81
N ASN A 106 1.20 -29.58 -40.91
CA ASN A 106 2.53 -30.00 -40.44
C ASN A 106 2.60 -30.11 -38.91
N ALA A 107 1.94 -29.21 -38.17
CA ALA A 107 1.87 -29.27 -36.71
C ALA A 107 1.07 -30.49 -36.21
N ARG A 108 -0.02 -30.86 -36.90
CA ARG A 108 -0.84 -32.04 -36.56
C ARG A 108 -0.18 -33.38 -36.93
N GLY A 109 0.78 -33.39 -37.87
CA GLY A 109 1.55 -34.59 -38.25
C GLY A 109 2.62 -35.03 -37.24
N ALA A 110 3.00 -34.16 -36.29
CA ALA A 110 4.08 -34.42 -35.34
C ALA A 110 3.67 -35.24 -34.09
N ILE A 111 2.39 -35.56 -33.92
CA ILE A 111 1.86 -36.19 -32.68
C ILE A 111 1.66 -37.72 -32.80
N ARG A 112 2.02 -38.37 -33.92
CA ARG A 112 1.92 -39.84 -34.04
C ARG A 112 3.20 -40.50 -34.54
N LYS A 113 4.19 -40.70 -33.66
CA LYS A 113 5.14 -41.85 -33.68
C LYS A 113 5.78 -42.10 -32.30
N SER A 114 5.08 -42.75 -31.38
CA SER A 114 5.75 -43.55 -30.33
C SER A 114 5.72 -45.02 -30.75
N ARG A 115 6.81 -45.49 -31.39
CA ARG A 115 7.04 -46.92 -31.60
C ARG A 115 7.62 -47.50 -30.32
N VAL A 116 6.73 -47.89 -29.41
CA VAL A 116 7.06 -48.86 -28.36
C VAL A 116 6.92 -50.24 -29.00
N THR A 117 8.05 -50.87 -29.31
CA THR A 117 8.10 -52.30 -29.64
C THR A 117 9.22 -52.96 -28.86
N LYS A 118 8.80 -53.96 -28.08
CA LYS A 118 9.59 -54.92 -27.31
C LYS A 118 10.76 -55.49 -28.13
N SER A 119 11.95 -55.52 -27.52
CA SER A 119 12.83 -56.68 -27.61
C SER A 119 13.67 -56.78 -26.34
N ILE A 120 13.27 -57.69 -25.48
CA ILE A 120 14.12 -58.34 -24.49
C ILE A 120 14.57 -59.62 -25.19
N PHE A 121 15.87 -59.83 -25.40
CA PHE A 121 16.62 -61.00 -24.95
C PHE A 121 18.06 -61.02 -25.50
N THR A 122 18.98 -61.43 -24.62
CA THR A 122 20.38 -61.87 -24.86
C THR A 122 21.37 -60.77 -25.28
N THR A 123 22.48 -60.52 -24.58
CA THR A 123 23.50 -61.49 -24.15
C THR A 123 24.36 -60.94 -22.99
N LYS A 124 24.73 -61.85 -22.08
CA LYS A 124 25.79 -61.79 -21.03
C LYS A 124 27.18 -61.48 -21.65
N ILE A 125 28.28 -61.04 -21.00
CA ILE A 125 28.74 -60.84 -19.60
C ILE A 125 30.10 -60.05 -19.62
N SER A 126 30.48 -59.49 -18.46
CA SER A 126 31.83 -59.16 -17.92
C SER A 126 32.70 -58.01 -18.45
N ALA A 127 33.03 -57.07 -17.55
CA ALA A 127 34.38 -56.54 -17.29
C ALA A 127 34.42 -55.73 -15.97
N PRO A 128 35.57 -55.67 -15.25
CA PRO A 128 35.66 -55.12 -13.90
C PRO A 128 35.66 -53.58 -13.88
N ILE A 129 35.05 -53.01 -12.83
CA ILE A 129 34.94 -51.56 -12.62
C ILE A 129 36.25 -51.07 -11.99
N ALA A 130 37.04 -50.32 -12.76
CA ALA A 130 38.00 -49.36 -12.21
C ALA A 130 37.33 -47.97 -12.17
N PRO A 131 37.47 -47.16 -11.10
CA PRO A 131 36.84 -45.85 -11.05
C PRO A 131 37.70 -44.85 -11.83
N SER A 132 37.45 -44.70 -13.13
CA SER A 132 37.89 -43.51 -13.85
C SER A 132 36.84 -42.43 -13.65
N PHE A 133 37.11 -41.48 -12.76
CA PHE A 133 36.35 -40.22 -12.71
C PHE A 133 36.70 -39.39 -13.95
N SER A 134 36.09 -39.72 -15.09
CA SER A 134 36.06 -38.84 -16.25
C SER A 134 34.77 -38.04 -16.16
N LEU A 135 34.88 -36.76 -15.78
CA LEU A 135 33.77 -35.82 -15.82
C LEU A 135 33.37 -35.62 -17.29
N ASP A 136 32.29 -36.28 -17.70
CA ASP A 136 31.70 -36.12 -19.02
C ASP A 136 31.09 -34.72 -19.12
N PRO A 137 31.66 -33.78 -19.91
CA PRO A 137 31.36 -32.36 -19.83
C PRO A 137 29.89 -32.04 -20.10
N LYS A 138 29.18 -32.89 -20.86
CA LYS A 138 27.74 -32.72 -21.11
C LYS A 138 26.88 -33.06 -19.89
N LYS A 139 27.29 -34.06 -19.10
CA LYS A 139 26.55 -34.49 -17.89
C LYS A 139 26.81 -33.55 -16.72
N THR A 140 28.03 -33.03 -16.59
CA THR A 140 28.37 -32.04 -15.56
C THR A 140 27.68 -30.70 -15.79
N ILE A 141 27.58 -30.24 -17.04
CA ILE A 141 26.81 -29.02 -17.39
C ILE A 141 25.33 -29.20 -17.04
N LEU A 142 24.73 -30.35 -17.36
CA LEU A 142 23.31 -30.60 -17.08
C LEU A 142 23.01 -30.64 -15.57
N THR A 143 23.96 -31.09 -14.74
CA THR A 143 23.83 -31.08 -13.27
C THR A 143 24.12 -29.73 -12.63
N LEU A 144 25.02 -28.93 -13.21
CA LEU A 144 25.41 -27.62 -12.66
C LEU A 144 24.49 -26.48 -13.11
N LEU A 145 23.88 -26.57 -14.29
CA LEU A 145 23.00 -25.53 -14.84
C LEU A 145 21.82 -25.15 -13.91
N PRO A 146 21.10 -26.10 -13.28
CA PRO A 146 20.06 -25.75 -12.30
C PRO A 146 20.62 -25.02 -11.08
N LEU A 147 21.79 -25.43 -10.59
CA LEU A 147 22.46 -24.79 -9.44
C LEU A 147 22.87 -23.35 -9.77
N VAL A 148 23.45 -23.15 -10.96
CA VAL A 148 23.80 -21.82 -11.47
C VAL A 148 22.55 -20.96 -11.64
N LEU A 149 21.46 -21.51 -12.17
CA LEU A 149 20.19 -20.76 -12.29
C LEU A 149 19.60 -20.37 -10.94
N ILE A 150 19.71 -21.21 -9.91
CA ILE A 150 19.29 -20.86 -8.55
C ILE A 150 20.17 -19.74 -7.98
N VAL A 151 21.49 -19.83 -8.16
CA VAL A 151 22.43 -18.78 -7.69
C VAL A 151 22.17 -17.46 -8.42
N VAL A 152 22.03 -17.49 -9.74
CA VAL A 152 21.68 -16.31 -10.55
C VAL A 152 20.32 -15.77 -10.15
N GLY A 153 19.32 -16.63 -9.94
CA GLY A 153 17.98 -16.25 -9.48
C GLY A 153 18.01 -15.57 -8.11
N TYR A 154 18.83 -16.08 -7.19
CA TYR A 154 19.06 -15.45 -5.89
C TYR A 154 19.72 -14.07 -6.03
N PHE A 155 20.77 -13.94 -6.85
CA PHE A 155 21.40 -12.64 -7.10
C PHE A 155 20.45 -11.64 -7.76
N VAL A 156 19.58 -12.08 -8.67
CA VAL A 156 18.55 -11.21 -9.28
C VAL A 156 17.51 -10.80 -8.24
N TYR A 157 17.06 -11.72 -7.39
CA TYR A 157 16.12 -11.42 -6.30
C TYR A 157 16.72 -10.44 -5.28
N ASP A 158 17.95 -10.67 -4.83
CA ASP A 158 18.68 -9.79 -3.90
C ASP A 158 18.91 -8.40 -4.52
N PHE A 159 19.26 -8.35 -5.81
CA PHE A 159 19.39 -7.09 -6.54
C PHE A 159 18.07 -6.34 -6.66
N MET A 160 16.94 -7.04 -6.77
CA MET A 160 15.60 -6.44 -6.74
C MET A 160 15.19 -5.90 -5.36
N LEU A 161 15.88 -6.28 -4.28
CA LEU A 161 15.65 -5.76 -2.92
C LEU A 161 16.48 -4.51 -2.60
N ILE A 162 17.38 -4.09 -3.50
CA ILE A 162 18.16 -2.87 -3.35
C ILE A 162 17.26 -1.68 -3.68
N ASN A 163 16.91 -0.91 -2.64
CA ASN A 163 16.17 0.35 -2.78
C ASN A 163 17.08 1.58 -2.72
N SER A 164 18.41 1.43 -2.77
CA SER A 164 19.42 2.51 -2.73
C SER A 164 20.24 2.59 -4.03
N PRO A 165 20.73 3.76 -4.46
CA PRO A 165 20.44 5.10 -3.97
C PRO A 165 19.03 5.58 -4.32
N TRP A 166 18.49 6.47 -3.50
CA TRP A 166 17.25 7.18 -3.82
C TRP A 166 17.51 8.25 -4.86
N LYS A 167 16.54 8.46 -5.75
CA LYS A 167 16.68 9.48 -6.79
C LYS A 167 16.19 10.83 -6.29
N VAL A 168 17.03 11.84 -6.40
CA VAL A 168 16.71 13.23 -6.00
C VAL A 168 16.67 14.11 -7.24
N ARG A 169 15.55 14.79 -7.44
CA ARG A 169 15.36 15.76 -8.52
C ARG A 169 15.15 17.14 -7.94
N THR A 170 16.06 18.05 -8.20
CA THR A 170 15.92 19.46 -7.85
C THR A 170 14.81 20.10 -8.67
N ILE A 171 13.86 20.78 -8.01
CA ILE A 171 12.82 21.57 -8.68
C ILE A 171 13.32 23.01 -8.87
N THR A 172 13.84 23.61 -7.80
CA THR A 172 14.41 24.97 -7.79
C THR A 172 15.66 24.99 -6.93
N GLY A 173 16.55 25.95 -7.21
CA GLY A 173 17.76 26.20 -6.42
C GLY A 173 18.82 25.11 -6.55
N ASN A 174 19.61 24.93 -5.48
CA ASN A 174 20.70 23.97 -5.39
C ASN A 174 20.54 23.14 -4.11
N VAL A 175 20.18 21.86 -4.27
CA VAL A 175 20.15 20.92 -3.15
C VAL A 175 21.58 20.53 -2.79
N ILE A 176 21.89 20.49 -1.50
CA ILE A 176 23.19 20.05 -1.00
C ILE A 176 23.02 18.61 -0.49
N ILE A 177 23.76 17.68 -1.08
CA ILE A 177 23.80 16.28 -0.63
C ILE A 177 25.19 16.01 -0.03
N ASN A 178 25.23 15.55 1.21
CA ASN A 178 26.46 15.22 1.93
C ASN A 178 27.52 16.36 1.91
N GLY A 179 27.06 17.61 2.05
CA GLY A 179 27.92 18.80 2.05
C GLY A 179 28.41 19.27 0.68
N GLN A 180 28.02 18.62 -0.41
CA GLN A 180 28.34 19.02 -1.78
C GLN A 180 27.10 19.48 -2.53
N ILE A 181 27.24 20.50 -3.38
CA ILE A 181 26.15 20.91 -4.28
C ILE A 181 25.85 19.72 -5.19
N SER A 182 24.61 19.26 -5.15
CA SER A 182 24.19 18.02 -5.79
C SER A 182 24.29 18.10 -7.30
N VAL A 183 25.37 17.54 -7.87
CA VAL A 183 25.47 17.24 -9.31
C VAL A 183 24.84 15.87 -9.62
N SER A 184 24.82 14.97 -8.63
CA SER A 184 24.22 13.64 -8.75
C SER A 184 22.77 13.63 -8.31
N GLU A 185 21.89 13.02 -9.11
CA GLU A 185 20.49 12.76 -8.74
C GLU A 185 20.35 11.59 -7.75
N ARG A 186 21.34 11.35 -6.89
CA ARG A 186 21.44 10.15 -6.03
C ARG A 186 21.65 10.57 -4.58
N TRP A 187 20.97 9.86 -3.68
CA TRP A 187 21.08 10.02 -2.24
C TRP A 187 21.23 8.64 -1.59
N ASP A 188 22.37 8.42 -0.94
CA ASP A 188 22.77 7.14 -0.35
C ASP A 188 22.55 7.09 1.16
N GLU A 189 22.60 5.87 1.72
CA GLU A 189 22.43 5.67 3.16
C GLU A 189 23.47 6.46 3.97
N ASN A 190 23.01 7.07 5.06
CA ASN A 190 23.72 7.97 5.97
C ASN A 190 24.11 9.33 5.38
N GLU A 191 23.71 9.63 4.14
CA GLU A 191 23.92 10.96 3.59
C GLU A 191 22.85 11.95 4.06
N SER A 192 23.25 13.22 4.16
CA SER A 192 22.37 14.34 4.42
C SER A 192 21.83 14.96 3.13
N LEU A 193 20.59 15.42 3.16
CA LEU A 193 20.00 16.27 2.13
C LEU A 193 19.56 17.58 2.78
N VAL A 194 20.05 18.70 2.24
CA VAL A 194 19.75 20.05 2.75
C VAL A 194 19.22 20.91 1.60
N THR A 195 18.10 21.59 1.86
CA THR A 195 17.56 22.65 1.01
C THR A 195 17.73 24.01 1.69
N ASP A 196 18.18 25.02 0.93
CA ASP A 196 18.23 26.41 1.40
C ASP A 196 16.84 27.08 1.33
N SER A 197 16.79 28.40 1.49
CA SER A 197 15.54 29.18 1.51
C SER A 197 14.81 29.25 0.16
N PHE A 198 15.44 28.83 -0.94
CA PHE A 198 14.86 28.86 -2.29
C PHE A 198 14.78 27.47 -2.94
N SER A 199 15.56 26.52 -2.42
CA SER A 199 15.71 25.21 -3.02
C SER A 199 14.56 24.28 -2.66
N LYS A 200 14.07 23.55 -3.64
CA LYS A 200 13.06 22.50 -3.46
C LYS A 200 13.50 21.24 -4.18
N ALA A 201 13.15 20.09 -3.64
CA ALA A 201 13.53 18.80 -4.20
C ALA A 201 12.36 17.82 -4.22
N VAL A 202 12.44 16.85 -5.11
CA VAL A 202 11.59 15.65 -5.09
C VAL A 202 12.50 14.44 -4.93
N ILE A 203 12.23 13.64 -3.92
CA ILE A 203 12.88 12.37 -3.67
C ILE A 203 11.93 11.27 -4.13
N ASN A 204 12.43 10.35 -4.95
CA ASN A 204 11.68 9.18 -5.38
C ASN A 204 12.18 7.94 -4.62
N VAL A 205 11.31 7.40 -3.76
CA VAL A 205 11.57 6.19 -2.98
C VAL A 205 11.12 4.99 -3.82
N PRO A 206 12.04 4.10 -4.23
CA PRO A 206 11.70 2.98 -5.11
C PRO A 206 10.51 2.15 -4.61
N ASN A 207 9.55 1.90 -5.50
CA ASN A 207 8.35 1.08 -5.26
C ASN A 207 7.50 1.48 -4.04
N THR A 208 7.67 2.70 -3.52
CA THR A 208 7.06 3.12 -2.26
C THR A 208 6.35 4.47 -2.41
N ALA A 209 7.09 5.57 -2.43
CA ALA A 209 6.51 6.91 -2.31
C ALA A 209 7.33 7.97 -3.04
N ARG A 210 6.70 9.13 -3.24
CA ARG A 210 7.35 10.38 -3.60
C ARG A 210 7.38 11.29 -2.37
N ILE A 211 8.52 11.90 -2.09
CA ILE A 211 8.67 12.90 -1.03
C ILE A 211 9.01 14.23 -1.68
N GLU A 212 8.14 15.21 -1.53
CA GLU A 212 8.39 16.60 -1.90
C GLU A 212 9.02 17.30 -0.71
N VAL A 213 10.17 17.93 -0.92
CA VAL A 213 10.96 18.60 0.12
C VAL A 213 10.95 20.09 -0.17
N ASP A 214 10.45 20.86 0.78
CA ASP A 214 10.40 22.30 0.70
C ASP A 214 11.73 22.96 1.11
N ALA A 215 11.77 24.28 0.97
CA ALA A 215 12.89 25.11 1.41
C ALA A 215 13.20 24.94 2.91
N ASN A 216 14.44 25.21 3.30
CA ASN A 216 14.95 25.15 4.67
C ASN A 216 14.83 23.78 5.35
N SER A 217 14.86 22.70 4.57
CA SER A 217 14.70 21.34 5.08
C SER A 217 16.04 20.63 5.24
N PHE A 218 16.10 19.75 6.25
CA PHE A 218 17.26 18.91 6.51
C PHE A 218 16.82 17.48 6.82
N LEU A 219 17.26 16.56 5.97
CA LEU A 219 16.94 15.15 6.06
C LEU A 219 18.20 14.28 6.09
N ILE A 220 18.08 13.10 6.67
CA ILE A 220 19.11 12.06 6.67
C ILE A 220 18.47 10.75 6.19
N LEU A 221 19.06 10.10 5.20
CA LEU A 221 18.62 8.78 4.77
C LEU A 221 19.20 7.75 5.72
N GLN A 222 18.40 7.17 6.61
CA GLN A 222 18.90 6.20 7.59
C GLN A 222 18.97 4.80 7.01
N LYS A 223 18.02 4.43 6.15
CA LYS A 223 17.96 3.09 5.57
C LYS A 223 17.21 3.07 4.23
N ALA A 224 17.76 2.36 3.27
CA ALA A 224 17.26 2.19 1.91
C ALA A 224 17.44 0.75 1.39
N LYS A 225 17.57 -0.25 2.28
CA LYS A 225 17.72 -1.67 1.94
C LYS A 225 16.67 -2.55 2.62
N ASP A 226 16.40 -3.72 2.03
CA ASP A 226 15.64 -4.82 2.64
C ASP A 226 14.19 -4.46 2.99
N LYS A 227 13.51 -3.72 2.09
CA LYS A 227 12.13 -3.23 2.28
C LYS A 227 11.97 -2.34 3.53
N GLN A 228 13.05 -1.76 4.04
CA GLN A 228 13.00 -0.80 5.13
C GLN A 228 13.45 0.55 4.59
N ASN A 229 12.49 1.41 4.23
CA ASN A 229 12.78 2.79 3.87
C ASN A 229 12.62 3.63 5.14
N ARG A 230 13.70 4.27 5.56
CA ARG A 230 13.70 5.11 6.75
C ARG A 230 14.49 6.38 6.53
N ILE A 231 13.84 7.50 6.80
CA ILE A 231 14.46 8.82 6.82
C ILE A 231 14.34 9.42 8.22
N LYS A 232 15.25 10.32 8.54
CA LYS A 232 15.12 11.21 9.69
C LYS A 232 14.90 12.63 9.17
N LEU A 233 13.81 13.26 9.59
CA LEU A 233 13.55 14.67 9.33
C LEU A 233 14.04 15.46 10.56
N VAL A 234 15.02 16.34 10.34
CA VAL A 234 15.62 17.14 11.41
C VAL A 234 14.97 18.52 11.51
N LYS A 235 14.66 19.13 10.37
CA LYS A 235 13.90 20.40 10.29
C LYS A 235 13.28 20.59 8.91
N GLY A 236 12.36 21.54 8.81
CA GLY A 236 11.72 21.96 7.57
C GLY A 236 10.42 21.23 7.29
N ASN A 237 10.02 21.19 6.02
CA ASN A 237 8.72 20.70 5.60
C ASN A 237 8.85 19.66 4.48
N ILE A 238 8.13 18.55 4.63
CA ILE A 238 8.04 17.52 3.60
C ILE A 238 6.60 17.09 3.40
N ARG A 239 6.26 16.80 2.13
CA ARG A 239 5.00 16.18 1.75
C ARG A 239 5.27 14.80 1.16
N ILE A 240 4.59 13.80 1.69
CA ILE A 240 4.73 12.41 1.28
C ILE A 240 3.48 12.03 0.49
N ILE A 241 3.70 11.45 -0.70
CA ILE A 241 2.65 10.97 -1.59
C ILE A 241 2.94 9.50 -1.88
N ASN A 242 2.15 8.62 -1.29
CA ASN A 242 2.28 7.18 -1.39
C ASN A 242 1.04 6.54 -2.01
N SER A 243 1.23 5.80 -3.10
CA SER A 243 0.19 5.02 -3.80
C SER A 243 0.50 3.52 -3.84
N SER A 244 1.48 3.08 -3.06
CA SER A 244 1.88 1.68 -2.94
C SER A 244 0.84 0.89 -2.14
N LEU A 245 0.56 -0.33 -2.60
CA LEU A 245 -0.33 -1.27 -1.91
C LEU A 245 0.23 -1.76 -0.57
N ILE A 246 1.55 -1.71 -0.39
CA ILE A 246 2.22 -2.11 0.84
C ILE A 246 3.31 -1.07 1.16
N PRO A 247 2.93 0.03 1.82
CA PRO A 247 3.86 1.10 2.15
C PRO A 247 4.85 0.62 3.22
N TYR A 248 6.13 0.88 2.98
CA TYR A 248 7.22 0.58 3.91
C TYR A 248 8.13 1.80 4.05
N LEU A 249 7.56 2.94 4.45
CA LEU A 249 8.30 4.17 4.71
C LEU A 249 8.09 4.60 6.16
N SER A 250 9.18 4.90 6.85
CA SER A 250 9.18 5.42 8.21
C SER A 250 9.96 6.71 8.28
N ILE A 251 9.46 7.66 9.05
CA ILE A 251 10.04 8.98 9.24
C ILE A 251 10.30 9.17 10.73
N GLU A 252 11.57 9.20 11.11
CA GLU A 252 11.97 9.56 12.46
C GLU A 252 11.92 11.08 12.63
N VAL A 253 11.16 11.52 13.63
CA VAL A 253 11.07 12.92 14.07
C VAL A 253 11.17 12.97 15.59
N ASP A 254 12.13 13.71 16.11
CA ASP A 254 12.44 13.77 17.54
C ASP A 254 12.55 12.36 18.18
N HIS A 255 11.65 12.02 19.11
CA HIS A 255 11.56 10.73 19.79
C HIS A 255 10.43 9.82 19.26
N SER A 256 9.83 10.17 18.13
CA SER A 256 8.70 9.50 17.52
C SER A 256 9.06 8.93 16.15
N VAL A 257 8.43 7.83 15.77
CA VAL A 257 8.53 7.24 14.43
C VAL A 257 7.17 7.32 13.78
N ILE A 258 7.09 8.06 12.69
CA ILE A 258 5.90 8.17 11.85
C ILE A 258 5.96 7.04 10.83
N GLN A 259 4.98 6.15 10.83
CA GLN A 259 4.83 5.05 9.89
C GLN A 259 3.84 5.45 8.80
N ASP A 260 4.29 5.38 7.56
CA ASP A 260 3.44 5.57 6.38
C ASP A 260 2.57 4.33 6.18
N ARG A 261 1.24 4.51 6.32
CA ARG A 261 0.24 3.46 6.08
C ARG A 261 -0.47 3.62 4.73
N GLY A 262 0.06 4.50 3.88
CA GLY A 262 -0.44 4.77 2.54
C GLY A 262 -1.29 6.03 2.55
N GLY A 263 -1.12 6.85 1.51
CA GLY A 263 -1.88 8.07 1.32
C GLY A 263 -1.01 9.31 1.10
N THR A 264 -1.53 10.49 1.47
CA THR A 264 -0.84 11.78 1.30
C THR A 264 -0.87 12.55 2.60
N PHE A 265 0.31 12.94 3.09
CA PHE A 265 0.42 13.70 4.33
C PHE A 265 1.66 14.60 4.33
N GLU A 266 1.64 15.59 5.21
CA GLU A 266 2.66 16.62 5.37
C GLU A 266 3.22 16.56 6.78
N ILE A 267 4.55 16.70 6.91
CA ILE A 267 5.24 16.81 8.19
C ILE A 267 6.07 18.08 8.14
N SER A 268 5.79 18.99 9.07
CA SER A 268 6.53 20.23 9.24
C SER A 268 7.15 20.30 10.64
N ILE A 269 8.39 20.80 10.72
CA ILE A 269 9.09 21.06 11.98
C ILE A 269 9.44 22.54 12.00
N ASP A 270 8.87 23.26 12.97
CA ASP A 270 9.12 24.69 13.15
C ASP A 270 10.44 24.98 13.89
N ASP A 271 10.77 26.27 14.01
CA ASP A 271 11.99 26.71 14.71
C ASP A 271 11.97 26.39 16.22
N ASN A 272 10.79 26.14 16.80
CA ASN A 272 10.62 25.71 18.19
C ASN A 272 10.66 24.18 18.34
N SER A 273 10.99 23.44 17.27
CA SER A 273 10.97 21.98 17.20
C SER A 273 9.59 21.36 17.48
N ILE A 274 8.51 22.11 17.25
CA ILE A 274 7.15 21.58 17.21
C ILE A 274 6.96 20.89 15.86
N VAL A 275 6.58 19.63 15.91
CA VAL A 275 6.26 18.83 14.72
C VAL A 275 4.76 18.93 14.48
N ALA A 276 4.33 19.38 13.31
CA ALA A 276 2.93 19.32 12.89
C ALA A 276 2.78 18.30 11.76
N ILE A 277 1.87 17.35 11.94
CA ILE A 277 1.54 16.30 10.98
C ILE A 277 0.11 16.52 10.51
N LYS A 278 -0.06 16.68 9.20
CA LYS A 278 -1.36 16.90 8.57
C LYS A 278 -1.61 15.81 7.52
N VAL A 279 -2.72 15.10 7.62
CA VAL A 279 -3.07 14.00 6.71
C VAL A 279 -4.13 14.48 5.74
N ASP A 280 -3.78 14.52 4.46
CA ASP A 280 -4.70 14.93 3.39
C ASP A 280 -5.51 13.74 2.85
N TYR A 281 -4.95 12.52 2.87
CA TYR A 281 -5.61 11.29 2.42
C TYR A 281 -4.98 10.07 3.08
N GLY A 282 -5.80 9.07 3.43
CA GLY A 282 -5.37 7.86 4.14
C GLY A 282 -5.13 8.11 5.63
N TYR A 283 -4.23 7.36 6.25
CA TYR A 283 -3.92 7.52 7.67
C TYR A 283 -2.44 7.31 7.95
N VAL A 284 -2.02 7.83 9.11
CA VAL A 284 -0.65 7.78 9.59
C VAL A 284 -0.64 7.22 11.00
N GLU A 285 0.37 6.41 11.29
CA GLU A 285 0.60 5.87 12.63
C GLU A 285 1.85 6.49 13.24
N ILE A 286 1.77 6.95 14.48
CA ILE A 286 2.91 7.45 15.25
C ILE A 286 3.22 6.43 16.34
N GLU A 287 4.45 5.92 16.32
CA GLU A 287 4.98 5.07 17.37
C GLU A 287 5.88 5.91 18.30
N GLN A 288 5.56 5.94 19.59
CA GLN A 288 6.37 6.59 20.60
C GLN A 288 6.37 5.80 21.90
N LYS A 289 7.56 5.41 22.40
CA LYS A 289 7.72 4.69 23.69
C LYS A 289 6.81 3.44 23.82
N GLY A 290 6.60 2.70 22.73
CA GLY A 290 5.75 1.49 22.71
C GLY A 290 4.24 1.76 22.76
N ARG A 291 3.83 3.01 22.49
CA ARG A 291 2.45 3.40 22.24
C ARG A 291 2.27 3.80 20.78
N THR A 292 1.06 3.58 20.30
CA THR A 292 0.66 3.86 18.93
C THR A 292 -0.42 4.93 18.96
N TYR A 293 -0.31 5.93 18.09
CA TYR A 293 -1.28 6.98 17.88
C TYR A 293 -1.66 7.01 16.41
N PHE A 294 -2.92 7.26 16.10
CA PHE A 294 -3.42 7.33 14.73
C PHE A 294 -3.82 8.76 14.37
N ILE A 295 -3.54 9.15 13.14
CA ILE A 295 -4.01 10.40 12.55
C ILE A 295 -4.64 10.05 11.22
N ASP A 296 -5.90 10.43 11.07
CA ASP A 296 -6.71 10.05 9.93
C ASP A 296 -6.87 11.17 8.90
N GLU A 297 -7.49 10.87 7.78
CA GLU A 297 -7.75 11.81 6.71
C GLU A 297 -8.50 13.05 7.23
N GLY A 298 -7.99 14.23 6.89
CA GLY A 298 -8.57 15.49 7.33
C GLY A 298 -8.24 15.88 8.78
N TYR A 299 -7.41 15.09 9.47
CA TYR A 299 -6.91 15.40 10.82
C TYR A 299 -5.49 15.94 10.78
N THR A 300 -5.16 16.68 11.84
CA THR A 300 -3.83 17.18 12.14
C THR A 300 -3.48 16.89 13.58
N CYS A 301 -2.19 16.75 13.87
CA CYS A 301 -1.67 16.56 15.22
C CYS A 301 -0.34 17.29 15.36
N ASP A 302 -0.16 17.93 16.52
CA ASP A 302 1.09 18.56 16.89
C ASP A 302 1.85 17.65 17.87
N ILE A 303 3.19 17.67 17.82
CA ILE A 303 4.07 17.03 18.80
C ILE A 303 5.02 18.12 19.31
N ARG A 304 4.86 18.50 20.58
CA ARG A 304 5.79 19.43 21.23
C ARG A 304 7.09 18.72 21.65
N PRO A 305 8.23 19.44 21.72
CA PRO A 305 9.49 18.86 22.15
C PRO A 305 9.37 18.10 23.48
N ASN A 306 10.00 16.92 23.55
CA ASN A 306 9.98 16.05 24.74
C ASN A 306 8.58 15.63 25.24
N SER A 307 7.54 15.79 24.41
CA SER A 307 6.15 15.49 24.76
C SER A 307 5.63 14.29 23.97
N HIS A 308 4.48 13.76 24.36
CA HIS A 308 3.77 12.78 23.55
C HIS A 308 3.06 13.46 22.37
N PRO A 309 2.69 12.73 21.31
CA PRO A 309 1.81 13.26 20.27
C PRO A 309 0.52 13.81 20.88
N GLY A 310 0.12 15.00 20.45
CA GLY A 310 -1.13 15.64 20.87
C GLY A 310 -2.36 14.83 20.48
N THR A 311 -3.54 15.34 20.85
CA THR A 311 -4.80 14.77 20.40
C THR A 311 -5.01 15.16 18.93
N PRO A 312 -5.20 14.20 18.01
CA PRO A 312 -5.53 14.53 16.62
C PRO A 312 -6.88 15.23 16.55
N TYR A 313 -6.98 16.29 15.76
CA TYR A 313 -8.22 17.04 15.55
C TYR A 313 -8.42 17.40 14.09
N ARG A 314 -9.67 17.61 13.66
CA ARG A 314 -9.95 17.96 12.27
C ARG A 314 -9.37 19.32 11.91
N ILE A 315 -8.80 19.41 10.71
CA ILE A 315 -8.23 20.66 10.16
C ILE A 315 -9.28 21.79 10.15
N ASN A 316 -10.53 21.43 9.85
CA ASN A 316 -11.66 22.36 9.77
C ASN A 316 -12.49 22.45 11.06
N ALA A 317 -12.00 21.92 12.19
CA ALA A 317 -12.67 22.06 13.48
C ALA A 317 -12.80 23.55 13.89
N PRO A 318 -13.82 23.93 14.68
CA PRO A 318 -13.92 25.27 15.26
C PRO A 318 -12.68 25.65 16.06
N GLU A 319 -12.27 26.92 16.02
CA GLU A 319 -11.08 27.39 16.73
C GLU A 319 -11.20 27.24 18.25
N GLU A 320 -12.42 27.32 18.79
CA GLU A 320 -12.70 27.04 20.20
C GLU A 320 -12.33 25.60 20.57
N LEU A 321 -12.70 24.63 19.72
CA LEU A 321 -12.37 23.22 19.93
C LEU A 321 -10.85 22.99 19.86
N LYS A 322 -10.19 23.54 18.83
CA LYS A 322 -8.73 23.46 18.69
C LYS A 322 -8.00 24.06 19.89
N SER A 323 -8.49 25.19 20.41
CA SER A 323 -7.92 25.86 21.58
C SER A 323 -8.05 25.01 22.84
N GLU A 324 -9.21 24.41 23.09
CA GLU A 324 -9.40 23.53 24.25
C GLU A 324 -8.59 22.24 24.18
N ILE A 325 -8.41 21.67 22.98
CA ILE A 325 -7.50 20.53 22.78
C ILE A 325 -6.07 20.90 23.12
N LYS A 326 -5.57 22.05 22.65
CA LYS A 326 -4.22 22.55 22.97
C LYS A 326 -4.04 22.78 24.48
N LYS A 327 -5.05 23.34 25.16
CA LYS A 327 -5.03 23.52 26.61
C LYS A 327 -4.98 22.21 27.36
N PHE A 328 -5.80 21.24 26.95
CA PHE A 328 -5.81 19.90 27.52
C PHE A 328 -4.45 19.21 27.35
N ASP A 329 -3.87 19.30 26.15
CA ASP A 329 -2.61 18.62 25.81
C ASP A 329 -1.39 19.23 26.49
N TYR A 330 -1.32 20.56 26.56
CA TYR A 330 -0.05 21.24 26.81
C TYR A 330 -0.10 22.36 27.86
N GLU A 331 -1.28 22.75 28.34
CA GLU A 331 -1.44 23.89 29.28
C GLU A 331 -2.12 23.48 30.59
N ASN A 332 -2.16 22.17 30.87
CA ASN A 332 -2.79 21.60 32.07
C ASN A 332 -4.27 21.98 32.24
N GLY A 333 -5.03 22.07 31.12
CA GLY A 333 -6.46 22.39 31.14
C GLY A 333 -7.33 21.37 31.89
N GLY A 334 -6.85 20.13 32.03
CA GLY A 334 -7.46 19.08 32.84
C GLY A 334 -8.92 18.80 32.48
N ASP A 335 -9.71 18.45 33.49
CA ASP A 335 -11.12 18.05 33.33
C ASP A 335 -12.00 19.17 32.76
N ASN A 336 -11.66 20.44 33.00
CA ASN A 336 -12.40 21.59 32.48
C ASN A 336 -12.29 21.67 30.94
N SER A 337 -11.07 21.59 30.41
CA SER A 337 -10.88 21.57 28.96
C SER A 337 -11.48 20.31 28.34
N LEU A 338 -11.40 19.16 29.01
CA LEU A 338 -12.04 17.93 28.55
C LEU A 338 -13.57 18.08 28.44
N GLN A 339 -14.23 18.70 29.41
CA GLN A 339 -15.67 18.97 29.33
C GLN A 339 -16.03 19.90 28.16
N GLN A 340 -15.20 20.90 27.87
CA GLN A 340 -15.40 21.79 26.72
C GLN A 340 -15.15 21.07 25.40
N ILE A 341 -14.13 20.22 25.31
CA ILE A 341 -13.90 19.38 24.12
C ILE A 341 -15.12 18.49 23.88
N ILE A 342 -15.61 17.83 24.93
CA ILE A 342 -16.81 17.00 24.85
C ILE A 342 -18.02 17.84 24.43
N SER A 343 -18.23 19.06 24.92
CA SER A 343 -19.40 19.86 24.55
C SER A 343 -19.34 20.38 23.11
N LEU A 344 -18.15 20.79 22.64
CA LEU A 344 -17.93 21.36 21.32
C LEU A 344 -17.84 20.32 20.19
N SER A 345 -17.48 19.08 20.52
CA SER A 345 -17.30 18.01 19.52
C SER A 345 -18.62 17.62 18.86
N THR A 346 -18.59 17.58 17.52
CA THR A 346 -19.67 17.14 16.64
C THR A 346 -19.48 15.68 16.22
N GLU A 347 -20.42 15.10 15.48
CA GLU A 347 -20.27 13.76 14.84
C GLU A 347 -18.92 13.61 14.12
N SER A 348 -18.46 14.69 13.51
CA SER A 348 -17.25 14.74 12.72
C SER A 348 -15.96 14.67 13.57
N ASP A 349 -16.04 14.85 14.88
CA ASP A 349 -14.89 14.91 15.80
C ASP A 349 -14.73 13.63 16.65
N MET A 350 -15.41 12.54 16.29
CA MET A 350 -15.45 11.35 17.15
C MET A 350 -14.10 10.63 17.26
N LEU A 351 -13.23 10.68 16.24
CA LEU A 351 -11.85 10.18 16.35
C LEU A 351 -11.01 11.00 17.34
N THR A 352 -11.24 12.32 17.43
CA THR A 352 -10.64 13.19 18.46
C THR A 352 -11.02 12.69 19.85
N LEU A 353 -12.32 12.41 20.07
CA LEU A 353 -12.81 11.92 21.35
C LEU A 353 -12.30 10.51 21.68
N LEU A 354 -12.19 9.64 20.67
CA LEU A 354 -11.66 8.29 20.84
C LEU A 354 -10.18 8.33 21.24
N ALA A 355 -9.37 9.20 20.63
CA ALA A 355 -7.97 9.40 20.99
C ALA A 355 -7.79 9.89 22.45
N LEU A 356 -8.76 10.62 22.99
CA LEU A 356 -8.71 11.11 24.38
C LEU A 356 -8.94 10.01 25.42
N ILE A 357 -9.56 8.88 25.08
CA ILE A 357 -9.93 7.83 26.05
C ILE A 357 -8.69 7.34 26.83
N GLU A 358 -7.56 7.15 26.16
CA GLU A 358 -6.31 6.69 26.77
C GLU A 358 -5.68 7.70 27.75
N ARG A 359 -6.14 8.95 27.71
CA ARG A 359 -5.50 10.10 28.37
C ARG A 359 -6.31 10.65 29.55
N VAL A 360 -7.49 10.08 29.80
CA VAL A 360 -8.43 10.58 30.81
C VAL A 360 -8.69 9.53 31.89
N SER A 361 -9.32 9.97 32.98
CA SER A 361 -9.75 9.10 34.07
C SER A 361 -10.90 8.18 33.67
N GLU A 362 -11.09 7.10 34.43
CA GLU A 362 -12.09 6.05 34.15
C GLU A 362 -13.52 6.61 34.02
N SER A 363 -13.87 7.61 34.83
CA SER A 363 -15.18 8.28 34.77
C SER A 363 -15.40 8.97 33.43
N PHE A 364 -14.40 9.70 32.93
CA PHE A 364 -14.49 10.34 31.62
C PHE A 364 -14.43 9.35 30.46
N ARG A 365 -13.75 8.21 30.59
CA ARG A 365 -13.78 7.16 29.55
C ARG A 365 -15.19 6.67 29.28
N SER A 366 -15.99 6.50 30.33
CA SER A 366 -17.40 6.09 30.21
C SER A 366 -18.25 7.16 29.52
N THR A 367 -18.00 8.44 29.83
CA THR A 367 -18.65 9.59 29.18
C THR A 367 -18.28 9.69 27.69
N LEU A 368 -16.99 9.56 27.36
CA LEU A 368 -16.49 9.56 25.98
C LEU A 368 -17.08 8.38 25.20
N PHE A 369 -17.07 7.17 25.77
CA PHE A 369 -17.70 6.01 25.16
C PHE A 369 -19.17 6.25 24.83
N SER A 370 -19.93 6.80 25.79
CA SER A 370 -21.36 7.08 25.59
C SER A 370 -21.60 8.12 24.51
N LYS A 371 -20.77 9.16 24.43
CA LYS A 371 -20.88 10.18 23.40
C LYS A 371 -20.52 9.63 22.01
N ILE A 372 -19.44 8.86 21.89
CA ILE A 372 -19.00 8.27 20.61
C ILE A 372 -20.04 7.26 20.12
N SER A 373 -20.50 6.36 21.00
CA SER A 373 -21.47 5.31 20.65
C SER A 373 -22.85 5.82 20.24
N ALA A 374 -23.20 7.06 20.59
CA ALA A 374 -24.44 7.71 20.13
C ALA A 374 -24.42 8.01 18.63
N TYR A 375 -23.24 8.23 18.05
CA TYR A 375 -23.06 8.46 16.61
C TYR A 375 -22.52 7.20 15.90
N PHE A 376 -21.54 6.53 16.50
CA PHE A 376 -20.85 5.37 15.95
C PHE A 376 -20.91 4.20 16.93
N PRO A 377 -21.95 3.34 16.85
CA PRO A 377 -22.11 2.20 17.73
C PRO A 377 -20.86 1.29 17.71
N PRO A 378 -20.43 0.74 18.86
CA PRO A 378 -19.24 -0.09 18.93
C PRO A 378 -19.42 -1.35 18.04
N PRO A 379 -18.42 -1.68 17.19
CA PRO A 379 -18.48 -2.87 16.35
C PRO A 379 -18.43 -4.16 17.17
N THR A 380 -18.71 -5.30 16.52
CA THR A 380 -18.70 -6.60 17.19
C THR A 380 -17.36 -6.88 17.86
N GLY A 381 -17.40 -7.16 19.17
CA GLY A 381 -16.22 -7.43 19.99
C GLY A 381 -15.64 -6.21 20.70
N VAL A 382 -16.18 -5.01 20.48
CA VAL A 382 -15.88 -3.81 21.25
C VAL A 382 -16.93 -3.64 22.35
N THR A 383 -16.50 -3.49 23.60
CA THR A 383 -17.37 -3.38 24.79
C THR A 383 -17.00 -2.15 25.61
N LEU A 384 -17.96 -1.64 26.39
CA LEU A 384 -17.71 -0.54 27.33
C LEU A 384 -16.58 -0.91 28.30
N GLU A 385 -16.63 -2.11 28.89
CA GLU A 385 -15.64 -2.57 29.85
C GLU A 385 -14.24 -2.63 29.25
N GLY A 386 -14.11 -3.09 28.00
CA GLY A 386 -12.84 -3.14 27.30
C GLY A 386 -12.28 -1.75 26.98
N ILE A 387 -13.11 -0.83 26.48
CA ILE A 387 -12.69 0.55 26.20
C ILE A 387 -12.28 1.28 27.49
N VAL A 388 -13.05 1.15 28.57
CA VAL A 388 -12.73 1.75 29.87
C VAL A 388 -11.41 1.22 30.44
N LYS A 389 -11.12 -0.07 30.21
CA LYS A 389 -9.85 -0.72 30.57
C LYS A 389 -8.69 -0.47 29.60
N LEU A 390 -8.92 0.31 28.54
CA LEU A 390 -7.93 0.60 27.49
C LEU A 390 -7.44 -0.66 26.77
N ASP A 391 -8.35 -1.58 26.46
CA ASP A 391 -8.07 -2.71 25.58
C ASP A 391 -7.69 -2.18 24.19
N ARG A 392 -6.42 -2.37 23.81
CA ARG A 392 -5.83 -1.80 22.58
C ARG A 392 -6.51 -2.32 21.33
N ASP A 393 -6.79 -3.62 21.28
CA ASP A 393 -7.44 -4.24 20.12
C ASP A 393 -8.86 -3.70 19.94
N MET A 394 -9.56 -3.38 21.05
CA MET A 394 -10.89 -2.79 20.98
C MET A 394 -10.86 -1.31 20.57
N LEU A 395 -9.90 -0.52 21.08
CA LEU A 395 -9.71 0.87 20.69
C LEU A 395 -9.39 0.99 19.20
N GLU A 396 -8.45 0.17 18.72
CA GLU A 396 -8.05 0.13 17.31
C GLU A 396 -9.21 -0.32 16.40
N LYS A 397 -9.94 -1.38 16.77
CA LYS A 397 -11.12 -1.81 15.99
C LYS A 397 -12.18 -0.72 15.91
N TRP A 398 -12.41 0.01 16.99
CA TRP A 398 -13.39 1.08 16.98
C TRP A 398 -12.90 2.28 16.16
N TRP A 399 -11.60 2.60 16.22
CA TRP A 399 -10.98 3.62 15.38
C TRP A 399 -11.27 3.38 13.90
N PHE A 400 -10.91 2.21 13.40
CA PHE A 400 -11.10 1.86 11.99
C PHE A 400 -12.57 1.69 11.59
N GLU A 401 -13.48 1.39 12.53
CA GLU A 401 -14.91 1.38 12.23
C GLU A 401 -15.46 2.81 12.08
N ILE A 402 -14.97 3.77 12.87
CA ILE A 402 -15.36 5.18 12.74
C ILE A 402 -14.77 5.79 11.47
N GLU A 403 -13.46 5.61 11.24
CA GLU A 403 -12.75 6.07 10.04
C GLU A 403 -13.49 5.68 8.76
N TRP A 404 -13.90 4.41 8.66
CA TRP A 404 -14.63 3.90 7.49
C TRP A 404 -16.00 4.58 7.24
N GLN A 405 -16.57 5.25 8.24
CA GLN A 405 -17.92 5.83 8.19
C GLN A 405 -17.93 7.36 7.99
N ILE A 406 -16.82 8.06 8.21
CA ILE A 406 -16.67 9.52 8.07
C ILE A 406 -15.97 9.91 6.77
#